data_AF-A0A091DFC7-F1
#
_entry.id   AF-A0A091DFC7-F1
#
_cell.length_a   1.000
_cell.length_b   1.000
_cell.length_c   1.000
_cell.angle_alpha   90.00
_cell.angle_beta   90.00
_cell.angle_gamma   90.00
#
_symmetry.space_group_name_H-M   'P 1'
#
loop_
_entity.id
_entity.type
_entity.pdbx_description
1 polymer ?
#
loop_
_entity_poly.entity_id
_entity_poly.type
_entity_poly.pdbx_seq_one_letter_code
_entity_poly.pdbx_strand_id
1 'polypeptide(L)'
;MAWMPSRCGSSAAEAPATKADDDSFLQWLLLLIPVTAFGLGTWQVQRRKRKLKLIAELESRVMAEPVPLPADPVELNNLEYKPVTVRGHFDHSKELYMMPRTMVDPAREAREAGRISSSAESGAFVVTPFHCDDLGVTILVNRGFVPRKKVNPNTRQKGQVEGEVALTGVVRLTETRKPFVPENNPERNHWHYRDLEAMSRTTGADPIFIDADFKSTIPGGPIGGQTRVTLRNEHMQYIITWYGLCAATSYLWFKKFLHRTPGM
;
A
#
# COMPACT_ATOMS: atom_id res chain seq x y z
N MET A 1 -53.50 54.06 -63.85
CA MET A 1 -52.24 54.49 -64.48
C MET A 1 -51.29 54.93 -63.39
N ALA A 2 -50.10 54.33 -63.41
CA ALA A 2 -48.80 54.83 -62.94
C ALA A 2 -48.56 55.17 -61.45
N TRP A 3 -47.41 54.64 -61.02
CA TRP A 3 -46.42 55.17 -60.08
C TRP A 3 -46.47 54.76 -58.59
N MET A 4 -45.48 53.94 -58.21
CA MET A 4 -45.08 53.68 -56.82
C MET A 4 -44.24 54.85 -56.28
N PRO A 5 -44.24 55.04 -54.95
CA PRO A 5 -43.04 55.50 -54.26
C PRO A 5 -42.50 54.38 -53.35
N SER A 6 -41.22 54.06 -53.55
CA SER A 6 -40.42 53.23 -52.65
C SER A 6 -40.39 53.85 -51.25
N ARG A 7 -40.88 53.12 -50.25
CA ARG A 7 -40.69 53.46 -48.83
C ARG A 7 -39.42 52.80 -48.31
N CYS A 8 -38.63 53.62 -47.61
CA CYS A 8 -37.46 53.31 -46.80
C CYS A 8 -37.46 51.90 -46.17
N GLY A 9 -36.40 51.14 -46.43
CA GLY A 9 -35.97 50.06 -45.54
C GLY A 9 -35.26 50.67 -44.33
N SER A 10 -35.94 50.66 -43.19
CA SER A 10 -35.34 50.96 -41.89
C SER A 10 -34.42 49.81 -41.47
N SER A 11 -33.30 50.21 -40.86
CA SER A 11 -32.34 49.41 -40.13
C SER A 11 -32.97 48.36 -39.19
N ALA A 12 -32.38 47.16 -39.16
CA ALA A 12 -32.30 46.33 -37.97
C ALA A 12 -31.03 45.47 -38.07
N ALA A 13 -29.89 46.08 -37.73
CA ALA A 13 -28.69 45.35 -37.37
C ALA A 13 -28.84 44.86 -35.92
N GLU A 14 -29.25 43.61 -35.72
CA GLU A 14 -29.30 43.00 -34.40
C GLU A 14 -28.85 41.53 -34.50
N ALA A 15 -27.59 41.26 -34.11
CA ALA A 15 -27.08 39.99 -33.53
C ALA A 15 -25.52 39.90 -33.41
N PRO A 16 -24.77 40.89 -32.90
CA PRO A 16 -23.37 40.66 -32.48
C PRO A 16 -23.22 40.29 -30.99
N ALA A 17 -24.19 40.61 -30.13
CA ALA A 17 -24.03 40.50 -28.67
C ALA A 17 -24.04 39.05 -28.16
N THR A 18 -24.92 38.20 -28.67
CA THR A 18 -25.07 36.80 -28.20
C THR A 18 -23.84 35.93 -28.51
N LYS A 19 -23.21 36.10 -29.67
CA LYS A 19 -22.00 35.35 -30.04
C LYS A 19 -20.77 35.73 -29.22
N ALA A 20 -20.63 37.01 -28.85
CA ALA A 20 -19.51 37.49 -28.07
C ALA A 20 -19.57 36.99 -26.61
N ASP A 21 -20.76 36.94 -26.03
CA ASP A 21 -20.98 36.37 -24.69
C ASP A 21 -20.74 34.85 -24.67
N ASP A 22 -21.21 34.13 -25.69
CA ASP A 22 -20.97 32.68 -25.82
C ASP A 22 -19.48 32.33 -25.99
N ASP A 23 -18.73 33.10 -26.80
CA ASP A 23 -17.29 32.91 -26.99
C ASP A 23 -16.49 33.23 -25.71
N SER A 24 -16.88 34.27 -24.97
CA SER A 24 -16.27 34.60 -23.67
C SER A 24 -16.56 33.52 -22.64
N PHE A 25 -17.80 33.04 -22.55
CA PHE A 25 -18.17 31.94 -21.65
C PHE A 25 -17.37 30.67 -21.97
N LEU A 26 -17.30 30.28 -23.25
CA LEU A 26 -16.54 29.12 -23.70
C LEU A 26 -15.03 29.26 -23.44
N GLN A 27 -14.48 30.46 -23.59
CA GLN A 27 -13.09 30.77 -23.28
C GLN A 27 -12.78 30.49 -21.80
N TRP A 28 -13.59 31.00 -20.88
CA TRP A 28 -13.39 30.78 -19.45
C TRP A 28 -13.65 29.32 -19.05
N LEU A 29 -14.68 28.69 -19.61
CA LEU A 29 -15.00 27.29 -19.37
C LEU A 29 -13.84 26.36 -19.77
N LEU A 30 -13.22 26.60 -20.94
CA LEU A 30 -12.10 25.80 -21.42
C LEU A 30 -10.81 26.05 -20.62
N LEU A 31 -10.64 27.23 -20.03
CA LEU A 31 -9.50 27.55 -19.17
C LEU A 31 -9.52 26.78 -17.84
N LEU A 32 -10.70 26.33 -17.38
CA LEU A 32 -10.79 25.51 -16.17
C LEU A 32 -10.04 24.18 -16.29
N ILE A 33 -9.92 23.61 -17.49
CA ILE A 33 -9.24 22.33 -17.71
C ILE A 33 -7.73 22.42 -17.36
N PRO A 34 -6.92 23.32 -17.94
CA PRO A 34 -5.51 23.45 -17.55
C PRO A 34 -5.33 23.88 -16.09
N VAL A 35 -6.20 24.75 -15.56
CA VAL A 35 -6.13 25.19 -14.16
C VAL A 35 -6.34 24.02 -13.19
N THR A 36 -7.37 23.21 -13.43
CA THR A 36 -7.63 22.02 -12.61
C THR A 36 -6.54 20.97 -12.77
N ALA A 37 -6.05 20.73 -14.00
CA ALA A 37 -4.92 19.83 -14.25
C ALA A 37 -3.64 20.27 -13.53
N PHE A 38 -3.34 21.58 -13.50
CA PHE A 38 -2.21 22.13 -12.75
C PHE A 38 -2.38 21.92 -11.23
N GLY A 39 -3.58 22.18 -10.70
CA GLY A 39 -3.91 21.93 -9.29
C GLY A 39 -3.74 20.46 -8.91
N LEU A 40 -4.23 19.54 -9.74
CA LEU A 40 -4.07 18.10 -9.54
C LEU A 40 -2.60 17.66 -9.65
N GLY A 41 -1.83 18.20 -10.61
CA GLY A 41 -0.40 17.97 -10.72
C GLY A 41 0.36 18.40 -9.46
N THR A 42 0.06 19.60 -8.95
CA THR A 42 0.65 20.13 -7.71
C THR A 42 0.30 19.28 -6.50
N TRP A 43 -0.97 18.86 -6.39
CA TRP A 43 -1.42 17.96 -5.33
C TRP A 43 -0.68 16.62 -5.37
N GLN A 44 -0.49 16.03 -6.56
CA GLN A 44 0.26 14.78 -6.72
C GLN A 44 1.74 14.93 -6.30
N VAL A 45 2.38 16.07 -6.58
CA VAL A 45 3.74 16.38 -6.10
C VAL A 45 3.78 16.39 -4.57
N GLN A 46 2.86 17.10 -3.92
CA GLN A 46 2.81 17.16 -2.45
C GLN A 46 2.52 15.79 -1.85
N ARG A 47 1.57 15.05 -2.42
CA ARG A 47 1.23 13.69 -2.00
C ARG A 47 2.43 12.76 -2.11
N ARG A 48 3.19 12.83 -3.22
CA ARG A 48 4.43 12.08 -3.41
C ARG A 48 5.47 12.43 -2.34
N LYS A 49 5.71 13.72 -2.06
CA LYS A 49 6.66 14.16 -1.02
C LYS A 49 6.29 13.61 0.36
N ARG A 50 5.02 13.72 0.76
CA ARG A 50 4.52 13.16 2.04
C ARG A 50 4.74 11.65 2.10
N LYS A 51 4.42 10.94 1.02
CA LYS A 51 4.60 9.48 0.94
C LYS A 51 6.06 9.06 1.03
N LEU A 52 6.97 9.75 0.34
CA LEU A 52 8.40 9.47 0.41
C LEU A 52 8.95 9.69 1.82
N LYS A 53 8.50 10.74 2.53
CA LYS A 53 8.88 10.96 3.93
C LYS A 53 8.45 9.80 4.84
N LEU A 54 7.22 9.31 4.67
CA LEU A 54 6.71 8.16 5.43
C LEU A 54 7.48 6.87 5.13
N ILE A 55 7.82 6.63 3.86
CA ILE A 55 8.64 5.47 3.47
C ILE A 55 10.01 5.56 4.14
N ALA A 56 10.68 6.71 4.05
CA ALA A 56 11.99 6.90 4.65
C ALA A 56 11.97 6.72 6.18
N GLU A 57 10.91 7.19 6.85
CA GLU A 57 10.74 6.96 8.29
C GLU A 57 10.59 5.46 8.61
N LEU A 58 9.74 4.73 7.87
CA LEU A 58 9.56 3.29 8.07
C LEU A 58 10.84 2.50 7.77
N GLU A 59 11.53 2.83 6.69
CA GLU A 59 12.83 2.23 6.36
C GLU A 59 13.85 2.46 7.48
N SER A 60 13.91 3.68 8.05
CA SER A 60 14.80 3.97 9.17
C SER A 60 14.49 3.17 10.43
N ARG A 61 13.21 2.87 10.70
CA ARG A 61 12.80 2.05 11.85
C ARG A 61 13.18 0.59 11.66
N VAL A 62 12.98 0.05 10.46
CA VAL A 62 13.26 -1.36 10.14
C VAL A 62 14.77 -1.64 10.10
N MET A 63 15.56 -0.64 9.69
CA MET A 63 17.02 -0.72 9.63
C MET A 63 17.72 -0.30 10.93
N ALA A 64 16.95 0.02 11.98
CA ALA A 64 17.51 0.33 13.29
C ALA A 64 18.23 -0.88 13.88
N GLU A 65 19.12 -0.65 14.85
CA GLU A 65 19.78 -1.74 15.55
C GLU A 65 18.77 -2.53 16.38
N PRO A 66 18.79 -3.89 16.33
CA PRO A 66 17.90 -4.71 17.13
C PRO A 66 18.11 -4.48 18.63
N VAL A 67 17.01 -4.31 19.36
CA VAL A 67 17.02 -4.17 20.83
C VAL A 67 16.40 -5.40 21.49
N PRO A 68 16.71 -5.73 22.76
CA PRO A 68 15.98 -6.75 23.49
C PRO A 68 14.48 -6.41 23.53
N LEU A 69 13.62 -7.42 23.40
CA LEU A 69 12.17 -7.23 23.54
C LEU A 69 11.85 -6.73 24.96
N PRO A 70 11.16 -5.59 25.12
CA PRO A 70 10.76 -5.12 26.44
C PRO A 70 9.55 -5.88 26.96
N ALA A 71 9.41 -5.95 28.29
CA ALA A 71 8.25 -6.54 28.95
C ALA A 71 7.02 -5.60 28.97
N ASP A 72 7.22 -4.29 28.83
CA ASP A 72 6.14 -3.29 28.95
C ASP A 72 5.35 -3.14 27.64
N PRO A 73 4.01 -3.35 27.65
CA PRO A 73 3.13 -3.08 26.50
C PRO A 73 3.18 -1.65 25.97
N VAL A 74 3.46 -0.65 26.81
CA VAL A 74 3.54 0.75 26.36
C VAL A 74 4.77 0.97 25.50
N GLU A 75 5.90 0.36 25.87
CA GLU A 75 7.13 0.39 25.08
C GLU A 75 6.94 -0.33 23.74
N LEU A 76 6.23 -1.47 23.71
CA LEU A 76 5.96 -2.22 22.49
C LEU A 76 5.23 -1.41 21.41
N ASN A 77 4.29 -0.54 21.78
CA ASN A 77 3.61 0.34 20.83
C ASN A 77 4.58 1.29 20.11
N ASN A 78 5.64 1.71 20.80
CA ASN A 78 6.68 2.57 20.22
C ASN A 78 7.73 1.81 19.39
N LEU A 79 7.68 0.48 19.45
CA LEU A 79 8.57 -0.42 18.71
C LEU A 79 7.98 -0.92 17.40
N GLU A 80 6.76 -0.52 17.01
CA GLU A 80 6.22 -0.98 15.71
C GLU A 80 7.20 -0.64 14.57
N TYR A 81 7.49 -1.65 13.75
CA TYR A 81 8.49 -1.64 12.68
C TYR A 81 9.96 -1.60 13.12
N LYS A 82 10.28 -1.69 14.41
CA LYS A 82 11.65 -1.83 14.90
C LYS A 82 12.03 -3.30 15.10
N PRO A 83 13.28 -3.67 14.81
CA PRO A 83 13.78 -5.01 15.08
C PRO A 83 14.01 -5.21 16.59
N VAL A 84 13.69 -6.40 17.05
CA VAL A 84 13.91 -6.87 18.42
C VAL A 84 14.50 -8.27 18.41
N THR A 85 15.28 -8.60 19.44
CA THR A 85 15.87 -9.92 19.63
C THR A 85 15.19 -10.67 20.77
N VAL A 86 14.92 -11.96 20.55
CA VAL A 86 14.39 -12.87 21.58
C VAL A 86 15.12 -14.20 21.53
N ARG A 87 15.17 -14.90 22.67
CA ARG A 87 15.74 -16.24 22.83
C ARG A 87 14.80 -17.13 23.63
N GLY A 88 14.73 -18.40 23.25
CA GLY A 88 13.87 -19.40 23.88
C GLY A 88 13.36 -20.41 22.86
N HIS A 89 12.16 -20.97 23.04
CA HIS A 89 11.73 -22.14 22.28
C HIS A 89 10.29 -22.05 21.73
N PHE A 90 10.06 -22.67 20.57
CA PHE A 90 8.75 -22.70 19.93
C PHE A 90 7.83 -23.77 20.52
N ASP A 91 6.55 -23.45 20.70
CA ASP A 91 5.47 -24.42 20.90
C ASP A 91 4.82 -24.76 19.55
N HIS A 92 5.39 -25.74 18.85
CA HIS A 92 4.91 -26.19 17.55
C HIS A 92 3.55 -26.89 17.59
N SER A 93 3.02 -27.23 18.78
CA SER A 93 1.69 -27.83 18.91
C SER A 93 0.56 -26.82 18.69
N LYS A 94 0.86 -25.53 18.77
CA LYS A 94 -0.11 -24.42 18.72
C LYS A 94 0.13 -23.46 17.55
N GLU A 95 0.67 -23.96 16.44
CA GLU A 95 0.85 -23.14 15.24
C GLU A 95 -0.49 -22.60 14.71
N LEU A 96 -0.51 -21.32 14.33
CA LEU A 96 -1.63 -20.64 13.69
C LEU A 96 -1.32 -20.34 12.22
N TYR A 97 -2.34 -20.45 11.36
CA TYR A 97 -2.17 -20.25 9.92
C TYR A 97 -2.90 -19.01 9.41
N MET A 98 -2.12 -18.00 9.03
CA MET A 98 -2.67 -16.80 8.39
C MET A 98 -2.70 -16.98 6.87
N MET A 99 -3.88 -17.04 6.26
CA MET A 99 -4.05 -17.35 4.84
C MET A 99 -5.34 -16.76 4.22
N PRO A 100 -5.35 -16.49 2.90
CA PRO A 100 -4.24 -16.67 1.96
C PRO A 100 -3.16 -15.59 2.09
N ARG A 101 -1.90 -15.99 1.91
CA ARG A 101 -0.75 -15.08 1.80
C ARG A 101 0.03 -15.38 0.53
N THR A 102 0.77 -14.40 0.06
CA THR A 102 1.68 -14.52 -1.08
C THR A 102 3.08 -14.29 -0.56
N MET A 103 4.03 -15.08 -1.06
CA MET A 103 5.44 -14.91 -0.70
C MET A 103 5.91 -13.52 -1.12
N VAL A 104 6.59 -12.84 -0.18
CA VAL A 104 7.29 -11.60 -0.44
C VAL A 104 8.73 -11.96 -0.78
N ASP A 105 9.10 -11.74 -2.04
CA ASP A 105 10.45 -11.92 -2.56
C ASP A 105 10.76 -10.73 -3.49
N PRO A 106 11.47 -9.70 -3.01
CA PRO A 106 11.76 -8.50 -3.79
C PRO A 106 12.53 -8.79 -5.09
N ALA A 107 13.43 -9.78 -5.08
CA ALA A 107 14.21 -10.15 -6.26
C ALA A 107 13.33 -10.82 -7.31
N ARG A 108 12.40 -11.68 -6.89
CA ARG A 108 11.40 -12.28 -7.78
C ARG A 108 10.37 -11.27 -8.26
N GLU A 109 9.84 -10.42 -7.38
CA GLU A 109 8.89 -9.36 -7.74
C GLU A 109 9.50 -8.43 -8.81
N ALA A 110 10.78 -8.05 -8.68
CA ALA A 110 11.47 -7.24 -9.69
C ALA A 110 11.66 -7.97 -11.03
N ARG A 111 11.96 -9.27 -11.01
CA ARG A 111 12.12 -10.10 -12.24
C ARG A 111 10.79 -10.37 -12.96
N GLU A 112 9.69 -10.41 -12.23
CA GLU A 112 8.35 -10.69 -12.75
C GLU A 112 7.54 -9.41 -13.03
N ALA A 113 8.04 -8.24 -12.62
CA ALA A 113 7.41 -6.95 -12.89
C ALA A 113 7.16 -6.76 -14.40
N GLY A 114 5.88 -6.55 -14.76
CA GLY A 114 5.46 -6.34 -16.15
C GLY A 114 5.08 -7.60 -16.93
N ARG A 115 5.17 -8.81 -16.32
CA ARG A 115 4.62 -10.03 -16.94
C ARG A 115 3.12 -10.15 -16.70
N ILE A 116 2.38 -10.50 -17.75
CA ILE A 116 0.91 -10.65 -17.73
C ILE A 116 0.47 -11.92 -16.95
N SER A 117 1.37 -12.89 -16.78
CA SER A 117 1.12 -14.16 -16.07
C SER A 117 2.07 -14.36 -14.88
N SER A 118 1.94 -13.55 -13.83
CA SER A 118 2.58 -13.87 -12.55
C SER A 118 1.72 -14.90 -11.79
N SER A 119 2.13 -16.16 -11.76
CA SER A 119 1.55 -17.17 -10.85
C SER A 119 2.11 -16.95 -9.44
N ALA A 120 1.61 -15.92 -8.77
CA ALA A 120 1.93 -15.66 -7.38
C ALA A 120 1.49 -16.88 -6.55
N GLU A 121 2.46 -17.62 -5.99
CA GLU A 121 2.17 -18.83 -5.23
C GLU A 121 1.44 -18.44 -3.95
N SER A 122 0.21 -18.94 -3.81
CA SER A 122 -0.58 -18.76 -2.59
C SER A 122 -0.11 -19.74 -1.51
N GLY A 123 -0.07 -19.26 -0.29
CA GLY A 123 0.34 -20.01 0.87
C GLY A 123 -0.20 -19.40 2.16
N ALA A 124 0.53 -19.62 3.24
CA ALA A 124 0.18 -19.12 4.57
C ALA A 124 1.41 -18.51 5.24
N PHE A 125 1.16 -17.59 6.17
CA PHE A 125 2.13 -17.32 7.22
C PHE A 125 1.89 -18.28 8.38
N VAL A 126 2.98 -18.82 8.92
CA VAL A 126 2.97 -19.70 10.09
C VAL A 126 3.33 -18.87 11.31
N VAL A 127 2.36 -18.66 12.19
CA VAL A 127 2.56 -18.01 13.48
C VAL A 127 2.70 -19.10 14.53
N THR A 128 3.71 -19.03 15.37
CA THR A 128 3.96 -20.06 16.39
C THR A 128 4.21 -19.37 17.72
N PRO A 129 3.57 -19.82 18.82
CA PRO A 129 3.92 -19.34 20.14
C PRO A 129 5.39 -19.64 20.46
N PHE A 130 6.05 -18.68 21.08
CA PHE A 130 7.46 -18.75 21.41
C PHE A 130 7.64 -18.32 22.86
N HIS A 131 8.13 -19.24 23.70
CA HIS A 131 8.46 -18.93 25.07
C HIS A 131 9.78 -18.16 25.09
N CYS A 132 9.79 -16.96 25.66
CA CYS A 132 10.97 -16.14 25.81
C CYS A 132 11.62 -16.42 27.17
N ASP A 133 12.76 -17.11 27.18
CA ASP A 133 13.43 -17.54 28.41
C ASP A 133 13.85 -16.35 29.28
N ASP A 134 14.32 -15.27 28.65
CA ASP A 134 14.79 -14.06 29.34
C ASP A 134 13.65 -13.26 30.00
N LEU A 135 12.42 -13.35 29.48
CA LEU A 135 11.26 -12.58 29.96
C LEU A 135 10.25 -13.43 30.73
N GLY A 136 10.32 -14.76 30.62
CA GLY A 136 9.36 -15.68 31.21
C GLY A 136 7.95 -15.64 30.60
N VAL A 137 7.77 -14.95 29.48
CA VAL A 137 6.47 -14.81 28.79
C VAL A 137 6.46 -15.58 27.47
N THR A 138 5.27 -15.93 27.00
CA THR A 138 5.10 -16.55 25.68
C THR A 138 4.55 -15.53 24.71
N ILE A 139 5.20 -15.31 23.57
CA ILE A 139 4.77 -14.35 22.54
C ILE A 139 4.34 -15.08 21.26
N LEU A 140 3.76 -14.34 20.31
CA LEU A 140 3.45 -14.84 18.97
C LEU A 140 4.57 -14.47 17.99
N VAL A 141 5.17 -15.47 17.33
CA VAL A 141 6.19 -15.23 16.30
C VAL A 141 5.66 -15.67 14.96
N ASN A 142 5.50 -14.73 14.02
CA ASN A 142 5.32 -15.09 12.62
C ASN A 142 6.67 -15.52 12.03
N ARG A 143 6.81 -16.83 11.85
CA ARG A 143 8.01 -17.46 11.30
C ARG A 143 8.15 -17.23 9.79
N GLY A 144 7.06 -16.79 9.15
CA GLY A 144 7.04 -16.40 7.75
C GLY A 144 6.27 -17.35 6.84
N PHE A 145 6.60 -17.35 5.56
CA PHE A 145 5.79 -17.94 4.50
C PHE A 145 6.05 -19.42 4.27
N VAL A 146 4.97 -20.17 4.05
CA VAL A 146 5.00 -21.52 3.46
C VAL A 146 4.03 -21.60 2.28
N PRO A 147 4.40 -22.29 1.19
CA PRO A 147 3.46 -22.66 0.13
C PRO A 147 2.26 -23.43 0.68
N ARG A 148 1.11 -23.36 -0.01
CA ARG A 148 -0.12 -24.07 0.41
C ARG A 148 0.10 -25.58 0.67
N LYS A 149 0.96 -26.22 -0.11
CA LYS A 149 1.32 -27.65 0.04
C LYS A 149 2.14 -27.94 1.32
N LYS A 150 2.74 -26.92 1.92
CA LYS A 150 3.61 -27.01 3.10
C LYS A 150 2.99 -26.43 4.38
N VAL A 151 1.69 -26.10 4.36
CA VAL A 151 0.98 -25.64 5.56
C VAL A 151 1.00 -26.73 6.64
N ASN A 152 0.79 -27.99 6.27
CA ASN A 152 0.84 -29.11 7.21
C ASN A 152 2.27 -29.27 7.79
N PRO A 153 2.45 -29.20 9.13
CA PRO A 153 3.74 -29.37 9.81
C PRO A 153 4.52 -30.63 9.38
N ASN A 154 3.82 -31.75 9.15
CA ASN A 154 4.43 -33.03 8.79
C ASN A 154 5.15 -32.99 7.44
N THR A 155 4.83 -32.03 6.59
CA THR A 155 5.49 -31.83 5.28
C THR A 155 6.72 -30.93 5.35
N ARG A 156 7.04 -30.38 6.54
CA ARG A 156 8.14 -29.44 6.79
C ARG A 156 8.83 -29.68 8.15
N GLN A 157 9.04 -30.94 8.50
CA GLN A 157 9.64 -31.36 9.79
C GLN A 157 11.00 -30.71 10.09
N LYS A 158 11.83 -30.44 9.07
CA LYS A 158 13.11 -29.73 9.27
C LYS A 158 12.94 -28.32 9.83
N GLY A 159 11.77 -27.72 9.61
CA GLY A 159 11.38 -26.46 10.22
C GLY A 159 10.69 -26.61 11.57
N GLN A 160 10.52 -27.80 12.13
CA GLN A 160 9.98 -28.00 13.48
C GLN A 160 11.16 -28.22 14.42
N VAL A 161 11.89 -27.13 14.68
CA VAL A 161 13.10 -27.22 15.50
C VAL A 161 12.74 -27.40 16.96
N GLU A 162 13.47 -28.28 17.62
CA GLU A 162 13.36 -28.49 19.05
C GLU A 162 14.51 -27.78 19.77
N GLY A 163 14.22 -27.24 20.96
CA GLY A 163 15.21 -26.56 21.80
C GLY A 163 15.27 -25.04 21.64
N GLU A 164 16.31 -24.45 22.23
CA GLU A 164 16.52 -23.01 22.30
C GLU A 164 16.95 -22.45 20.94
N VAL A 165 16.35 -21.33 20.56
CA VAL A 165 16.60 -20.58 19.33
C VAL A 165 16.72 -19.10 19.69
N ALA A 166 17.71 -18.43 19.13
CA ALA A 166 17.77 -16.98 19.12
C ALA A 166 17.27 -16.47 17.76
N LEU A 167 16.37 -15.49 17.77
CA LEU A 167 15.85 -14.89 16.54
C LEU A 167 15.70 -13.38 16.66
N THR A 168 15.83 -12.73 15.51
CA THR A 168 15.49 -11.31 15.34
C THR A 168 14.16 -11.22 14.61
N GLY A 169 13.27 -10.36 15.08
CA GLY A 169 12.00 -10.10 14.43
C GLY A 169 11.61 -8.64 14.51
N VAL A 170 10.68 -8.22 13.67
CA VAL A 170 10.14 -6.86 13.66
C VAL A 170 8.83 -6.85 14.43
N VAL A 171 8.71 -5.96 15.43
CA VAL A 171 7.46 -5.80 16.20
C VAL A 171 6.36 -5.31 15.30
N ARG A 172 5.19 -5.96 15.38
CA ARG A 172 4.01 -5.57 14.62
C ARG A 172 2.76 -5.63 15.49
N LEU A 173 1.94 -4.60 15.39
CA LEU A 173 0.73 -4.46 16.20
C LEU A 173 -0.49 -5.17 15.57
N THR A 174 -1.53 -5.33 16.38
CA THR A 174 -2.82 -5.89 15.94
C THR A 174 -3.38 -5.14 14.73
N GLU A 175 -3.92 -5.88 13.77
CA GLU A 175 -4.51 -5.32 12.55
C GLU A 175 -5.98 -4.99 12.77
N THR A 176 -6.39 -3.77 12.39
CA THR A 176 -7.82 -3.48 12.24
C THR A 176 -8.36 -4.19 10.99
N ARG A 177 -9.40 -5.00 11.16
CA ARG A 177 -10.07 -5.68 10.06
C ARG A 177 -10.59 -4.66 9.05
N LYS A 178 -10.20 -4.83 7.78
CA LYS A 178 -10.69 -4.00 6.66
C LYS A 178 -12.07 -4.49 6.19
N PRO A 179 -12.90 -3.60 5.62
CA PRO A 179 -14.11 -4.00 4.91
C PRO A 179 -13.79 -5.08 3.86
N PHE A 180 -14.68 -6.07 3.72
CA PHE A 180 -14.57 -7.20 2.78
C PHE A 180 -13.48 -8.25 3.10
N VAL A 181 -12.70 -8.10 4.17
CA VAL A 181 -11.87 -9.21 4.69
C VAL A 181 -12.78 -10.14 5.49
N PRO A 182 -12.79 -11.47 5.26
CA PRO A 182 -13.59 -12.38 6.08
C PRO A 182 -13.16 -12.35 7.56
N GLU A 183 -14.04 -12.78 8.46
CA GLU A 183 -13.70 -12.93 9.88
C GLU A 183 -12.77 -14.12 10.11
N ASN A 184 -11.90 -14.00 11.10
CA ASN A 184 -11.04 -15.11 11.51
C ASN A 184 -11.90 -16.29 12.00
N ASN A 185 -11.43 -17.51 11.77
CA ASN A 185 -12.06 -18.74 12.26
C ASN A 185 -11.06 -19.49 13.17
N PRO A 186 -11.05 -19.20 14.48
CA PRO A 186 -10.15 -19.85 15.43
C PRO A 186 -10.34 -21.37 15.51
N GLU A 187 -11.59 -21.86 15.43
CA GLU A 187 -11.90 -23.29 15.52
C GLU A 187 -11.27 -24.11 14.38
N ARG A 188 -11.21 -23.53 13.18
CA ARG A 188 -10.56 -24.15 12.02
C ARG A 188 -9.11 -23.71 11.83
N ASN A 189 -8.58 -22.93 12.77
CA ASN A 189 -7.25 -22.34 12.70
C ASN A 189 -6.98 -21.60 11.38
N HIS A 190 -7.98 -20.84 10.92
CA HIS A 190 -7.90 -20.08 9.68
C HIS A 190 -7.98 -18.59 10.00
N TRP A 191 -6.84 -17.91 9.88
CA TRP A 191 -6.70 -16.50 10.20
C TRP A 191 -6.54 -15.68 8.93
N HIS A 192 -7.33 -14.63 8.74
CA HIS A 192 -7.24 -13.73 7.60
C HIS A 192 -6.41 -12.47 7.92
N TYR A 193 -6.49 -11.98 9.16
CA TYR A 193 -5.76 -10.81 9.66
C TYR A 193 -5.22 -11.08 11.05
N ARG A 194 -4.21 -10.30 11.47
CA ARG A 194 -3.56 -10.44 12.77
C ARG A 194 -4.44 -9.82 13.86
N ASP A 195 -5.17 -10.65 14.58
CA ASP A 195 -5.91 -10.27 15.77
C ASP A 195 -5.18 -10.83 16.99
N LEU A 196 -4.39 -9.99 17.66
CA LEU A 196 -3.52 -10.44 18.75
C LEU A 196 -4.30 -10.97 19.94
N GLU A 197 -5.44 -10.37 20.26
CA GLU A 197 -6.29 -10.80 21.36
C GLU A 197 -6.87 -12.19 21.09
N ALA A 198 -7.47 -12.39 19.91
CA ALA A 198 -8.05 -13.69 19.56
C ALA A 198 -6.97 -14.78 19.40
N MET A 199 -5.82 -14.45 18.81
CA MET A 199 -4.70 -15.39 18.67
C MET A 199 -4.14 -15.80 20.05
N SER A 200 -3.94 -14.82 20.94
CA SER A 200 -3.46 -15.04 22.31
C SER A 200 -4.39 -15.92 23.12
N ARG A 201 -5.71 -15.69 23.05
CA ARG A 201 -6.71 -16.56 23.68
C ARG A 201 -6.66 -18.00 23.17
N THR A 202 -6.31 -18.18 21.89
CA THR A 202 -6.23 -19.51 21.26
C THR A 202 -4.99 -20.28 21.70
N THR A 203 -3.86 -19.57 21.89
CA THR A 203 -2.55 -20.20 22.14
C THR A 203 -2.13 -20.18 23.62
N GLY A 204 -2.68 -19.26 24.41
CA GLY A 204 -2.21 -18.91 25.75
C GLY A 204 -0.95 -18.05 25.75
N ALA A 205 -0.60 -17.43 24.61
CA ALA A 205 0.46 -16.44 24.53
C ALA A 205 -0.04 -15.06 24.99
N ASP A 206 0.88 -14.16 25.30
CA ASP A 206 0.62 -12.73 25.47
C ASP A 206 0.39 -12.07 24.10
N PRO A 207 -0.36 -10.94 24.04
CA PRO A 207 -0.67 -10.22 22.80
C PRO A 207 0.52 -9.41 22.26
N ILE A 208 1.68 -10.06 22.18
CA ILE A 208 2.95 -9.54 21.68
C ILE A 208 3.28 -10.32 20.41
N PHE A 209 3.60 -9.61 19.33
CA PHE A 209 3.83 -10.24 18.04
C PHE A 209 5.04 -9.68 17.30
N ILE A 210 5.87 -10.59 16.77
CA ILE A 210 7.01 -10.25 15.93
C ILE A 210 6.99 -11.03 14.62
N ASP A 211 7.33 -10.36 13.51
CA ASP A 211 7.62 -11.00 12.22
C ASP A 211 9.12 -11.38 12.21
N ALA A 212 9.46 -12.67 12.17
CA ALA A 212 10.85 -13.12 12.08
C ALA A 212 11.53 -12.55 10.83
N ASP A 213 12.78 -12.10 10.98
CA ASP A 213 13.58 -11.60 9.88
C ASP A 213 14.03 -12.73 8.94
N PHE A 214 14.59 -12.37 7.79
CA PHE A 214 15.04 -13.38 6.83
C PHE A 214 16.22 -14.21 7.36
N LYS A 215 17.11 -13.61 8.17
CA LYS A 215 18.31 -14.30 8.71
C LYS A 215 17.94 -15.37 9.74
N SER A 216 16.83 -15.19 10.44
CA SER A 216 16.27 -16.16 11.38
C SER A 216 15.48 -17.29 10.69
N THR A 217 15.49 -17.35 9.35
CA THR A 217 14.84 -18.43 8.59
C THR A 217 15.53 -19.76 8.86
N ILE A 218 14.75 -20.75 9.25
CA ILE A 218 15.23 -22.11 9.47
C ILE A 218 15.12 -22.89 8.15
N PRO A 219 16.23 -23.46 7.62
CA PRO A 219 16.21 -24.22 6.38
C PRO A 219 15.17 -25.35 6.38
N GLY A 220 14.27 -25.34 5.39
CA GLY A 220 13.19 -26.32 5.29
C GLY A 220 11.93 -25.97 6.08
N GLY A 221 11.94 -24.87 6.85
CA GLY A 221 10.77 -24.30 7.52
C GLY A 221 10.13 -23.13 6.77
N PRO A 222 9.26 -22.37 7.46
CA PRO A 222 8.72 -21.09 6.98
C PRO A 222 9.83 -20.09 6.65
N ILE A 223 9.63 -19.31 5.60
CA ILE A 223 10.60 -18.31 5.10
C ILE A 223 10.30 -16.97 5.77
N GLY A 224 11.20 -16.48 6.63
CA GLY A 224 11.09 -15.20 7.32
C GLY A 224 11.23 -13.98 6.40
N GLY A 225 11.26 -12.78 6.98
CA GLY A 225 11.43 -11.52 6.24
C GLY A 225 10.21 -11.14 5.38
N GLN A 226 9.01 -11.58 5.78
CA GLN A 226 7.78 -11.38 4.99
C GLN A 226 7.05 -10.07 5.29
N THR A 227 7.61 -9.22 6.14
CA THR A 227 7.09 -7.88 6.43
C THR A 227 7.19 -7.00 5.19
N ARG A 228 6.06 -6.67 4.55
CA ARG A 228 6.04 -5.70 3.44
C ARG A 228 6.16 -4.28 3.98
N VAL A 229 7.32 -3.66 3.73
CA VAL A 229 7.58 -2.24 4.02
C VAL A 229 7.43 -1.38 2.75
N THR A 230 7.26 -2.01 1.58
CA THR A 230 7.17 -1.31 0.30
C THR A 230 5.79 -0.70 0.07
N LEU A 231 5.76 0.63 -0.12
CA LEU A 231 4.55 1.36 -0.51
C LEU A 231 4.61 1.68 -2.01
N ARG A 232 3.73 1.06 -2.80
CA ARG A 232 3.64 1.28 -4.26
C ARG A 232 3.56 2.76 -4.62
N ASN A 233 4.42 3.28 -5.49
CA ASN A 233 4.55 4.71 -5.76
C ASN A 233 4.34 5.06 -7.25
N GLU A 234 3.08 5.26 -7.65
CA GLU A 234 2.70 5.64 -9.03
C GLU A 234 2.61 7.16 -9.24
N HIS A 235 2.91 7.96 -8.22
CA HIS A 235 2.64 9.41 -8.26
C HIS A 235 3.45 10.13 -9.34
N MET A 236 4.63 9.62 -9.72
CA MET A 236 5.41 10.23 -10.80
C MET A 236 4.69 10.17 -12.14
N GLN A 237 4.11 9.01 -12.49
CA GLN A 237 3.34 8.87 -13.73
C GLN A 237 2.17 9.84 -13.75
N TYR A 238 1.41 9.94 -12.64
CA TYR A 238 0.31 10.89 -12.55
C TYR A 238 0.76 12.35 -12.63
N ILE A 239 1.89 12.72 -12.02
CA ILE A 239 2.46 14.07 -12.15
C ILE A 239 2.72 14.41 -13.62
N ILE A 240 3.34 13.49 -14.37
CA ILE A 240 3.61 13.65 -15.80
C ILE A 240 2.29 13.79 -16.57
N THR A 241 1.31 12.93 -16.30
CA THR A 241 -0.01 13.00 -16.97
C THR A 241 -0.71 14.33 -16.72
N TRP A 242 -0.77 14.81 -15.47
CA TRP A 242 -1.49 16.04 -15.14
C TRP A 242 -0.81 17.29 -15.67
N TYR A 243 0.52 17.39 -15.57
CA TYR A 243 1.23 18.53 -16.16
C TYR A 243 1.27 18.45 -17.69
N GLY A 244 1.33 17.26 -18.28
CA GLY A 244 1.20 17.08 -19.72
C GLY A 244 -0.17 17.54 -20.23
N LEU A 245 -1.25 17.14 -19.56
CA LEU A 245 -2.61 17.60 -19.86
C LEU A 245 -2.73 19.12 -19.70
N CYS A 246 -2.19 19.68 -18.62
CA CYS A 246 -2.14 21.12 -18.39
C CYS A 246 -1.44 21.85 -19.54
N ALA A 247 -0.26 21.40 -19.96
CA ALA A 247 0.51 22.03 -21.03
C ALA A 247 -0.23 21.95 -22.38
N ALA A 248 -0.74 20.76 -22.74
CA ALA A 248 -1.45 20.56 -24.00
C ALA A 248 -2.73 21.41 -24.09
N THR A 249 -3.53 21.41 -23.02
CA THR A 249 -4.80 22.17 -22.99
C THR A 249 -4.56 23.68 -22.91
N SER A 250 -3.53 24.13 -22.19
CA SER A 250 -3.10 25.54 -22.19
C SER A 250 -2.65 25.98 -23.58
N TYR A 251 -1.88 25.15 -24.30
CA TYR A 251 -1.43 25.44 -25.66
C TYR A 251 -2.61 25.55 -26.64
N LEU A 252 -3.55 24.60 -26.59
CA LEU A 252 -4.75 24.63 -27.43
C LEU A 252 -5.61 25.86 -27.14
N TRP A 253 -5.77 26.21 -25.87
CA TRP A 253 -6.50 27.40 -25.45
C TRP A 253 -5.82 28.69 -25.94
N PHE A 254 -4.50 28.81 -25.76
CA PHE A 254 -3.71 29.93 -26.24
C PHE A 254 -3.81 30.08 -27.77
N LYS A 255 -3.66 28.97 -28.51
CA LYS A 255 -3.79 28.97 -29.97
C LYS A 255 -5.18 29.41 -30.43
N LYS A 256 -6.24 28.98 -29.75
CA LYS A 256 -7.62 29.27 -30.13
C LYS A 256 -8.03 30.71 -29.85
N PHE A 257 -7.65 31.26 -28.70
CA PHE A 257 -8.19 32.54 -28.21
C PHE A 257 -7.19 33.72 -28.25
N LEU A 258 -5.87 33.45 -28.20
CA LEU A 258 -4.84 34.50 -28.17
C LEU A 258 -4.05 34.61 -29.49
N HIS A 259 -3.81 33.48 -30.16
CA HIS A 259 -3.33 33.50 -31.56
C HIS A 259 -4.51 33.59 -32.51
N ARG A 260 -5.07 34.80 -32.69
CA ARG A 260 -5.81 35.09 -33.92
C ARG A 260 -4.81 35.03 -35.07
N THR A 261 -4.79 33.94 -35.84
CA THR A 261 -4.25 34.02 -37.20
C THR A 261 -4.99 35.13 -37.91
N PRO A 262 -4.32 36.21 -38.37
CA PRO A 262 -4.91 37.08 -39.36
C PRO A 262 -5.26 36.17 -40.54
N GLY A 263 -6.54 36.13 -40.91
CA GLY A 263 -6.97 35.35 -42.06
C GLY A 263 -6.16 35.72 -43.30
N MET A 264 -5.80 34.72 -44.09
CA MET A 264 -5.64 34.92 -45.54
C MET A 264 -6.97 35.36 -46.14
#